data_AF-A0A9W7GIU7-F1
#
_entry.id   AF-A0A9W7GIU7-F1
#
_cell.length_a   1.000
_cell.length_b   1.000
_cell.length_c   1.000
_cell.angle_alpha   90.00
_cell.angle_beta   90.00
_cell.angle_gamma   90.00
#
_symmetry.space_group_name_H-M   'P 1'
#
loop_
_entity.id
_entity.type
_entity.pdbx_description
1 polymer ?
#
loop_
_entity_poly.entity_id
_entity_poly.type
_entity_poly.pdbx_seq_one_letter_code
_entity_poly.pdbx_strand_id
1 'polypeptide(L)'
;MTRSTFLTTATTAAVTTLLPTTILPSPAFAKFGESIYVSPSAAVVDREVLGSAPVQKSVESLVSYKAAVTDLCGKLKSDGQADLVPAIRTTFDFALLRTSLNTLGTAFDEDTQRSLDRISRLIIQDVQELEAASAFKGGGRSEIRRANVEKKLNKLEGAFGELLAFAK
;
A
#
# COMPACT_ATOMS: atom_id res chain seq x y z
N MET A 1 24.58 -26.89 55.55
CA MET A 1 24.15 -27.57 54.30
C MET A 1 24.15 -26.54 53.18
N THR A 2 25.15 -26.62 52.31
CA THR A 2 25.43 -25.78 51.14
C THR A 2 24.68 -26.30 49.91
N ARG A 3 24.35 -25.41 48.96
CA ARG A 3 24.06 -25.75 47.55
C ARG A 3 24.24 -24.51 46.66
N SER A 4 25.48 -24.03 46.65
CA SER A 4 26.07 -23.42 45.46
C SER A 4 26.25 -24.55 44.45
N THR A 5 25.47 -24.52 43.38
CA THR A 5 25.68 -25.23 42.10
C THR A 5 24.42 -25.04 41.29
N PHE A 6 24.47 -24.23 40.23
CA PHE A 6 23.98 -24.59 38.89
C PHE A 6 24.28 -23.44 37.93
N LEU A 7 25.58 -23.26 37.68
CA LEU A 7 26.05 -22.83 36.37
C LEU A 7 26.37 -24.11 35.60
N THR A 8 25.55 -24.43 34.59
CA THR A 8 26.00 -25.30 33.50
C THR A 8 25.81 -24.55 32.20
N THR A 9 26.95 -24.08 31.73
CA THR A 9 27.31 -23.71 30.37
C THR A 9 26.63 -24.58 29.30
N ALA A 10 25.97 -23.93 28.35
CA ALA A 10 25.81 -24.45 26.99
C ALA A 10 25.86 -23.26 26.01
N THR A 11 27.07 -22.83 25.71
CA THR A 11 27.41 -22.07 24.50
C THR A 11 27.41 -23.02 23.31
N THR A 12 26.56 -22.77 22.30
CA THR A 12 26.98 -22.86 20.88
C THR A 12 25.98 -22.16 19.95
N ALA A 13 26.53 -21.13 19.30
CA ALA A 13 26.17 -20.45 18.06
C ALA A 13 25.09 -21.05 17.15
N ALA A 14 24.12 -20.20 16.76
CA ALA A 14 23.88 -19.78 15.37
C ALA A 14 22.58 -18.95 15.32
N VAL A 15 22.64 -17.67 15.66
CA VAL A 15 21.55 -16.75 15.31
C VAL A 15 21.94 -16.13 13.98
N THR A 16 21.51 -16.78 12.91
CA THR A 16 21.39 -16.19 11.59
C THR A 16 20.72 -14.83 11.75
N THR A 17 21.44 -13.75 11.44
CA THR A 17 20.88 -12.41 11.33
C THR A 17 19.92 -12.42 10.14
N LEU A 18 18.68 -12.85 10.39
CA LEU A 18 17.56 -12.59 9.52
C LEU A 18 17.37 -11.07 9.51
N LEU A 19 17.74 -10.48 8.39
CA LEU A 19 17.31 -9.14 8.00
C LEU A 19 15.80 -9.01 8.31
N PRO A 20 15.34 -7.88 8.85
CA PRO A 20 13.91 -7.64 8.97
C PRO A 20 13.39 -7.50 7.54
N THR A 21 12.86 -8.59 6.98
CA THR A 21 11.94 -8.53 5.86
C THR A 21 10.82 -7.63 6.35
N THR A 22 10.73 -6.41 5.81
CA THR A 22 9.60 -5.54 6.04
C THR A 22 8.37 -6.29 5.54
N ILE A 23 7.67 -6.96 6.45
CA ILE A 23 6.37 -7.57 6.20
C ILE A 23 5.44 -6.39 5.94
N LEU A 24 5.28 -6.06 4.66
CA LEU A 24 4.16 -5.24 4.23
C LEU A 24 2.90 -5.96 4.77
N PRO A 25 1.98 -5.25 5.45
CA PRO A 25 0.73 -5.86 5.86
C PRO A 25 0.04 -6.39 4.60
N SER A 26 -0.02 -7.72 4.46
CA SER A 26 -0.68 -8.37 3.32
C SER A 26 -2.13 -7.89 3.26
N PRO A 27 -2.56 -7.16 2.20
CA PRO A 27 -3.95 -6.74 2.12
C PRO A 27 -4.78 -7.90 1.58
N ALA A 28 -5.23 -8.75 2.50
CA ALA A 28 -6.30 -9.73 2.32
C ALA A 28 -6.01 -11.02 1.51
N PHE A 29 -4.84 -11.64 1.70
CA PHE A 29 -4.66 -13.05 1.27
C PHE A 29 -4.91 -14.09 2.38
N ALA A 30 -5.24 -13.65 3.60
CA ALA A 30 -5.39 -14.56 4.74
C ALA A 30 -6.79 -14.47 5.36
N LYS A 31 -7.72 -15.30 4.85
CA LYS A 31 -8.61 -16.20 5.61
C LYS A 31 -9.88 -16.55 4.78
N PHE A 32 -10.07 -17.85 4.56
CA PHE A 32 -11.16 -18.57 3.88
C PHE A 32 -10.99 -18.80 2.36
N GLY A 33 -10.69 -20.06 2.00
CA GLY A 33 -10.62 -20.55 0.61
C GLY A 33 -9.29 -20.24 -0.09
N GLU A 34 -8.93 -21.04 -1.11
CA GLU A 34 -7.94 -20.60 -2.09
C GLU A 34 -8.41 -19.26 -2.65
N SER A 35 -7.60 -18.22 -2.49
CA SER A 35 -7.91 -16.89 -3.01
C SER A 35 -8.11 -17.00 -4.52
N ILE A 36 -9.28 -16.62 -5.02
CA ILE A 36 -9.53 -16.47 -6.46
C ILE A 36 -8.68 -15.36 -7.10
N TYR A 37 -7.93 -14.61 -6.28
CA TYR A 37 -7.01 -13.57 -6.70
C TYR A 37 -5.57 -14.10 -6.71
N VAL A 38 -4.89 -13.83 -7.82
CA VAL A 38 -3.51 -14.17 -8.12
C VAL A 38 -2.57 -13.23 -7.34
N SER A 39 -1.47 -13.77 -6.82
CA SER A 39 -0.42 -12.98 -6.18
C SER A 39 0.57 -12.43 -7.22
N PRO A 40 1.31 -11.34 -6.93
CA PRO A 40 2.29 -10.79 -7.87
C PRO A 40 3.32 -11.81 -8.38
N SER A 41 3.74 -12.77 -7.54
CA SER A 41 4.69 -13.81 -7.92
C SER A 41 4.13 -14.88 -8.84
N ALA A 42 2.79 -15.01 -8.90
CA ALA A 42 2.08 -15.96 -9.74
C ALA A 42 1.41 -15.28 -10.96
N ALA A 43 1.62 -13.97 -11.13
CA ALA A 43 1.04 -13.19 -12.20
C ALA A 43 1.57 -13.62 -13.57
N VAL A 44 0.67 -13.77 -14.54
CA VAL A 44 1.02 -13.95 -15.94
C VAL A 44 1.02 -12.58 -16.61
N VAL A 45 2.17 -12.21 -17.19
CA VAL A 45 2.43 -10.86 -17.69
C VAL A 45 3.01 -10.92 -19.10
N ASP A 46 2.43 -10.14 -19.99
CA ASP A 46 3.00 -9.82 -21.28
C ASP A 46 4.08 -8.75 -21.07
N ARG A 47 5.35 -9.17 -21.18
CA ARG A 47 6.50 -8.31 -20.94
C ARG A 47 6.70 -7.26 -22.03
N GLU A 48 6.25 -7.52 -23.25
CA GLU A 48 6.32 -6.54 -24.35
C GLU A 48 5.30 -5.42 -24.12
N VAL A 49 4.06 -5.78 -23.76
CA VAL A 49 3.02 -4.81 -23.39
C VAL A 49 3.41 -4.07 -22.11
N LEU A 50 3.92 -4.76 -21.10
CA LEU A 50 4.42 -4.11 -19.88
C LEU A 50 5.53 -3.10 -20.19
N GLY A 51 6.45 -3.43 -21.09
CA GLY A 51 7.54 -2.55 -21.52
C GLY A 51 7.11 -1.41 -22.45
N SER A 52 5.86 -1.39 -22.90
CA SER A 52 5.37 -0.35 -23.81
C SER A 52 5.29 1.02 -23.13
N ALA A 53 5.54 2.09 -23.90
CA ALA A 53 5.52 3.45 -23.38
C ALA A 53 4.21 3.84 -22.67
N PRO A 54 3.00 3.45 -23.13
CA PRO A 54 1.75 3.75 -22.42
C PRO A 54 1.66 3.08 -21.05
N VAL A 55 2.09 1.82 -20.94
CA VAL A 55 2.05 1.08 -19.66
C VAL A 55 3.11 1.62 -18.71
N GLN A 56 4.33 1.88 -19.18
CA GLN A 56 5.38 2.48 -18.36
C GLN A 56 4.99 3.87 -17.82
N LYS A 57 4.38 4.73 -18.65
CA LYS A 57 3.83 6.01 -18.19
C LYS A 57 2.74 5.84 -17.11
N SER A 58 1.95 4.78 -17.22
CA SER A 58 0.92 4.46 -16.22
C SER A 58 1.57 4.00 -14.91
N VAL A 59 2.62 3.17 -14.98
CA VAL A 59 3.42 2.76 -13.81
C VAL A 59 4.05 3.96 -13.11
N GLU A 60 4.68 4.87 -13.86
CA GLU A 60 5.26 6.11 -13.31
C GLU A 60 4.21 6.98 -12.61
N SER A 61 3.02 7.09 -13.19
CA SER A 61 1.90 7.82 -12.61
C SER A 61 1.46 7.18 -11.28
N LEU A 62 1.33 5.85 -11.25
CA LEU A 62 0.97 5.08 -10.05
C LEU A 62 2.05 5.17 -8.95
N VAL A 63 3.33 5.17 -9.32
CA VAL A 63 4.44 5.43 -8.39
C VAL A 63 4.34 6.84 -7.80
N SER A 64 4.01 7.83 -8.63
CA SER A 64 3.83 9.22 -8.20
C SER A 64 2.64 9.38 -7.25
N TYR A 65 1.51 8.72 -7.53
CA TYR A 65 0.36 8.69 -6.62
C TYR A 65 0.73 8.05 -5.27
N LYS A 66 1.45 6.91 -5.29
CA LYS A 66 1.94 6.29 -4.05
C LYS A 66 2.81 7.25 -3.25
N ALA A 67 3.78 7.92 -3.89
CA ALA A 67 4.66 8.86 -3.24
C ALA A 67 3.88 10.02 -2.60
N ALA A 68 2.88 10.56 -3.31
CA ALA A 68 2.02 11.60 -2.77
C ALA A 68 1.22 11.14 -1.54
N VAL A 69 0.75 9.89 -1.48
CA VAL A 69 0.12 9.32 -0.27
C VAL A 69 1.12 9.27 0.90
N THR A 70 2.35 8.81 0.63
CA THR A 70 3.43 8.79 1.63
C THR A 70 3.71 10.21 2.16
N ASP A 71 3.75 11.21 1.28
CA ASP A 71 3.96 12.61 1.65
C ASP A 71 2.80 13.18 2.49
N LEU A 72 1.55 12.86 2.14
CA LEU A 72 0.38 13.24 2.94
C LEU A 72 0.43 12.62 4.35
N CYS A 73 0.87 11.36 4.45
CA CYS A 73 1.08 10.69 5.73
C CYS A 73 2.18 11.39 6.54
N GLY A 74 3.30 11.74 5.90
CA GLY A 74 4.39 12.50 6.52
C GLY A 74 3.95 13.87 7.02
N LYS A 75 3.15 14.60 6.23
CA LYS A 75 2.56 15.89 6.62
C LYS A 75 1.65 15.75 7.84
N LEU A 76 0.76 14.76 7.84
CA LEU A 76 -0.16 14.52 8.96
C LEU A 76 0.56 14.11 10.26
N LYS A 77 1.64 13.34 10.14
CA LYS A 77 2.48 12.93 11.28
C LYS A 77 3.27 14.11 11.86
N SER A 78 3.76 14.98 11.00
CA SER A 78 4.51 16.18 11.39
C SER A 78 3.60 17.26 11.98
N ASP A 79 2.40 17.41 11.42
CA ASP A 79 1.36 18.31 11.89
C ASP A 79 -0.01 17.60 11.87
N GLY A 80 -0.49 17.23 13.06
CA GLY A 80 -1.79 16.57 13.22
C GLY A 80 -2.98 17.44 12.81
N GLN A 81 -2.78 18.75 12.69
CA GLN A 81 -3.75 19.73 12.24
C GLN A 81 -3.58 20.13 10.77
N ALA A 82 -2.69 19.45 10.02
CA ALA A 82 -2.48 19.74 8.62
C ALA A 82 -3.79 19.65 7.83
N ASP A 83 -4.06 20.70 7.04
CA ASP A 83 -5.12 20.70 6.04
C ASP A 83 -4.65 19.94 4.80
N LEU A 84 -5.15 18.72 4.64
CA LEU A 84 -4.78 17.84 3.55
C LEU A 84 -5.70 17.99 2.34
N VAL A 85 -6.88 18.62 2.49
CA VAL A 85 -7.92 18.65 1.46
C VAL A 85 -7.42 19.30 0.15
N PRO A 86 -6.72 20.46 0.18
CA PRO A 86 -6.17 21.05 -1.04
C PRO A 86 -5.19 20.11 -1.75
N ALA A 87 -4.28 19.48 -1.00
CA ALA A 87 -3.29 18.58 -1.55
C ALA A 87 -3.93 17.31 -2.14
N ILE A 88 -4.95 16.75 -1.50
CA ILE A 88 -5.71 15.60 -2.00
C ILE A 88 -6.36 15.94 -3.35
N ARG A 89 -7.06 17.07 -3.45
CA ARG A 89 -7.75 17.50 -4.68
C ARG A 89 -6.80 17.80 -5.84
N THR A 90 -5.62 18.36 -5.56
CA THR A 90 -4.60 18.59 -6.58
C THR A 90 -3.92 17.30 -7.02
N THR A 91 -3.71 16.37 -6.09
CA THR A 91 -2.99 15.12 -6.38
C THR A 91 -3.87 14.15 -7.16
N PHE A 92 -5.09 13.88 -6.69
CA PHE A 92 -5.90 12.78 -7.20
C PHE A 92 -6.92 13.23 -8.25
N ASP A 93 -6.47 13.32 -9.51
CA ASP A 93 -7.39 13.32 -10.65
C ASP A 93 -7.93 11.90 -10.86
N PHE A 94 -9.23 11.71 -10.55
CA PHE A 94 -9.89 10.40 -10.64
C PHE A 94 -9.92 9.83 -12.06
N ALA A 95 -10.03 10.67 -13.08
CA ALA A 95 -10.06 10.21 -14.46
C ALA A 95 -8.69 9.67 -14.86
N LEU A 96 -7.62 10.42 -14.55
CA LEU A 96 -6.24 10.00 -14.84
C LEU A 96 -5.81 8.79 -14.02
N LEU A 97 -6.19 8.73 -12.74
CA LEU A 97 -5.93 7.57 -11.88
C LEU A 97 -6.60 6.32 -12.46
N ARG A 98 -7.89 6.39 -12.82
CA ARG A 98 -8.62 5.26 -13.42
C ARG A 98 -8.00 4.82 -14.75
N THR A 99 -7.62 5.76 -15.60
CA THR A 99 -6.91 5.45 -16.84
C THR A 99 -5.61 4.71 -16.57
N SER A 100 -4.79 5.19 -15.64
CA SER A 100 -3.50 4.57 -15.29
C SER A 100 -3.68 3.14 -14.74
N LEU A 101 -4.69 2.92 -13.88
CA LEU A 101 -5.03 1.60 -13.33
C LEU A 101 -5.45 0.63 -14.44
N ASN A 102 -6.33 1.07 -15.34
CA ASN A 102 -6.82 0.24 -16.44
C ASN A 102 -5.71 -0.08 -17.46
N THR A 103 -4.88 0.91 -17.80
CA THR A 103 -3.76 0.73 -18.73
C THR A 103 -2.70 -0.21 -18.17
N LEU A 104 -2.42 -0.20 -16.86
CA LEU A 104 -1.56 -1.21 -16.25
C LEU A 104 -2.14 -2.62 -16.44
N GLY A 105 -3.45 -2.78 -16.26
CA GLY A 105 -4.14 -4.07 -16.39
C GLY A 105 -3.99 -4.74 -17.76
N THR A 106 -3.79 -3.99 -18.85
CA THR A 106 -3.69 -4.55 -20.20
C THR A 106 -2.46 -5.42 -20.43
N ALA A 107 -1.45 -5.32 -19.56
CA ALA A 107 -0.23 -6.13 -19.64
C ALA A 107 -0.39 -7.53 -19.02
N PHE A 108 -1.54 -7.86 -18.44
CA PHE A 108 -1.71 -9.08 -17.67
C PHE A 108 -2.82 -9.97 -18.23
N ASP A 109 -2.79 -11.26 -17.88
CA ASP A 109 -3.88 -12.20 -18.23
C ASP A 109 -5.16 -11.96 -17.41
N GLU A 110 -6.25 -12.65 -17.77
CA GLU A 110 -7.57 -12.40 -17.19
C GLU A 110 -7.64 -12.63 -15.67
N ASP A 111 -6.98 -13.67 -15.16
CA ASP A 111 -6.99 -13.99 -13.73
C ASP A 111 -6.14 -12.99 -12.92
N THR A 112 -5.01 -12.55 -13.47
CA THR A 112 -4.23 -11.45 -12.87
C THR A 112 -4.99 -10.14 -12.94
N GLN A 113 -5.65 -9.84 -14.06
CA GLN A 113 -6.50 -8.66 -14.22
C GLN A 113 -7.59 -8.60 -13.16
N ARG A 114 -8.26 -9.72 -12.85
CA ARG A 114 -9.27 -9.79 -11.78
C ARG A 114 -8.74 -9.34 -10.42
N SER A 115 -7.46 -9.62 -10.16
CA SER A 115 -6.74 -9.23 -8.94
C SER A 115 -6.41 -7.74 -8.93
N LEU A 116 -5.89 -7.22 -10.05
CA LEU A 116 -5.64 -5.78 -10.24
C LEU A 116 -6.94 -4.97 -10.16
N ASP A 117 -8.03 -5.50 -10.67
CA ASP A 117 -9.38 -4.91 -10.61
C ASP A 117 -9.88 -4.74 -9.18
N ARG A 118 -9.69 -5.76 -8.33
CA ARG A 118 -10.01 -5.69 -6.90
C ARG A 118 -9.21 -4.57 -6.24
N ILE A 119 -7.90 -4.53 -6.46
CA ILE A 119 -7.01 -3.52 -5.87
C ILE A 119 -7.38 -2.12 -6.38
N SER A 120 -7.65 -1.98 -7.67
CA SER A 120 -8.08 -0.73 -8.32
C SER A 120 -9.38 -0.21 -7.72
N ARG A 121 -10.37 -1.07 -7.46
CA ARG A 121 -11.61 -0.69 -6.78
C ARG A 121 -11.33 -0.18 -5.36
N LEU A 122 -10.45 -0.84 -4.61
CA LEU A 122 -10.07 -0.39 -3.25
C LEU A 122 -9.39 0.98 -3.28
N ILE A 123 -8.44 1.19 -4.20
CA ILE A 123 -7.74 2.47 -4.38
C ILE A 123 -8.74 3.59 -4.67
N ILE A 124 -9.63 3.40 -5.64
CA ILE A 124 -10.61 4.44 -6.02
C ILE A 124 -11.54 4.78 -4.84
N GLN A 125 -12.06 3.77 -4.14
CA GLN A 125 -12.91 3.97 -2.97
C GLN A 125 -12.17 4.72 -1.85
N ASP A 126 -10.95 4.28 -1.52
CA ASP A 126 -10.16 4.88 -0.45
C ASP A 126 -9.79 6.34 -0.77
N VAL A 127 -9.48 6.68 -2.03
CA VAL A 127 -9.23 8.07 -2.47
C VAL A 127 -10.50 8.93 -2.34
N GLN A 128 -11.66 8.42 -2.75
CA GLN A 128 -12.94 9.14 -2.61
C GLN A 128 -13.29 9.42 -1.14
N GLU A 129 -13.06 8.45 -0.26
CA GLU A 129 -13.31 8.60 1.16
C GLU A 129 -12.26 9.45 1.88
N LEU A 130 -11.04 9.56 1.34
CA LEU A 130 -9.92 10.24 1.98
C LEU A 130 -10.19 11.74 2.16
N GLU A 131 -10.79 12.40 1.17
CA GLU A 131 -11.12 13.83 1.26
C GLU A 131 -12.09 14.09 2.41
N ALA A 132 -13.19 13.34 2.47
CA ALA A 132 -14.20 13.48 3.51
C ALA A 132 -13.64 13.15 4.90
N ALA A 133 -12.79 12.14 5.00
CA ALA A 133 -12.12 11.79 6.26
C ALA A 133 -11.16 12.90 6.72
N SER A 134 -10.47 13.54 5.76
CA SER A 134 -9.45 14.56 6.02
C SER A 134 -10.04 15.92 6.36
N ALA A 135 -11.23 16.24 5.86
CA ALA A 135 -11.91 17.51 6.07
C ALA A 135 -12.33 17.71 7.53
N PHE A 136 -11.96 18.84 8.14
CA PHE A 136 -12.43 19.24 9.48
C PHE A 136 -12.72 20.74 9.51
N LYS A 137 -13.59 21.18 10.42
CA LYS A 137 -14.01 22.58 10.55
C LYS A 137 -13.89 23.01 12.01
N GLY A 138 -13.26 24.18 12.24
CA GLY A 138 -13.04 24.73 13.59
C GLY A 138 -12.28 23.78 14.52
N GLY A 139 -12.05 24.19 15.77
CA GLY A 139 -11.69 23.36 16.94
C GLY A 139 -10.45 22.43 16.85
N GLY A 140 -9.82 22.31 15.69
CA GLY A 140 -8.83 21.30 15.37
C GLY A 140 -9.41 19.88 15.14
N ARG A 141 -8.63 19.06 14.45
CA ARG A 141 -8.81 17.62 14.32
C ARG A 141 -8.53 16.95 15.67
N SER A 142 -9.44 16.09 16.15
CA SER A 142 -9.20 15.27 17.35
C SER A 142 -8.23 14.12 17.07
N GLU A 143 -7.65 13.56 18.12
CA GLU A 143 -6.73 12.43 18.03
C GLU A 143 -7.31 11.23 17.28
N ILE A 144 -8.55 10.86 17.61
CA ILE A 144 -9.27 9.75 16.95
C ILE A 144 -9.44 10.03 15.46
N ARG A 145 -9.78 11.26 15.08
CA ARG A 145 -9.94 11.64 13.67
C ARG A 145 -8.60 11.63 12.94
N ARG A 146 -7.53 12.11 13.58
CA ARG A 146 -6.16 12.04 13.05
C ARG A 146 -5.75 10.59 12.78
N ALA A 147 -5.90 9.71 13.78
CA ALA A 147 -5.57 8.29 13.65
C ALA A 147 -6.38 7.60 12.54
N ASN A 148 -7.65 7.98 12.35
CA ASN A 148 -8.48 7.45 11.26
C ASN A 148 -7.99 7.88 9.88
N VAL A 149 -7.58 9.15 9.71
CA VAL A 149 -7.00 9.63 8.44
C VAL A 149 -5.66 8.96 8.18
N GLU A 150 -4.81 8.84 9.19
CA GLU A 150 -3.52 8.14 9.08
C GLU A 150 -3.70 6.67 8.66
N LYS A 151 -4.65 5.96 9.29
CA LYS A 151 -4.98 4.59 8.93
C LYS A 151 -5.43 4.47 7.47
N LYS A 152 -6.24 5.41 6.99
CA LYS A 152 -6.69 5.45 5.58
C LYS A 152 -5.52 5.70 4.62
N LEU A 153 -4.63 6.64 4.95
CA LEU A 153 -3.42 6.91 4.15
C LEU A 153 -2.51 5.68 4.10
N ASN A 154 -2.25 5.01 5.23
CA ASN A 154 -1.44 3.79 5.27
C ASN A 154 -2.08 2.64 4.47
N LYS A 155 -3.41 2.48 4.53
CA LYS A 155 -4.14 1.48 3.73
C LYS A 155 -4.00 1.78 2.22
N LEU A 156 -4.17 3.04 1.84
CA LEU A 156 -4.06 3.48 0.46
C LEU A 156 -2.64 3.31 -0.08
N GLU A 157 -1.62 3.66 0.71
CA GLU A 157 -0.22 3.40 0.36
C GLU A 157 0.04 1.90 0.16
N GLY A 158 -0.49 1.05 1.06
CA GLY A 158 -0.40 -0.40 0.95
C GLY A 158 -1.05 -0.93 -0.32
N ALA A 159 -2.23 -0.43 -0.70
CA ALA A 159 -2.92 -0.82 -1.93
C ALA A 159 -2.13 -0.44 -3.19
N PHE A 160 -1.56 0.78 -3.25
CA PHE A 160 -0.65 1.14 -4.33
C PHE A 160 0.61 0.27 -4.34
N GLY A 161 1.16 -0.06 -3.18
CA GLY A 161 2.32 -0.95 -3.05
C GLY A 161 2.04 -2.36 -3.55
N GLU A 162 0.87 -2.91 -3.23
CA GLU A 162 0.40 -4.21 -3.72
C GLU A 162 0.23 -4.20 -5.23
N LEU A 163 -0.44 -3.17 -5.77
CA LEU A 163 -0.61 -3.01 -7.22
C LEU A 163 0.74 -2.96 -7.95
N LEU A 164 1.66 -2.12 -7.48
CA LEU A 164 2.99 -1.94 -8.08
C LEU A 164 3.88 -3.17 -7.94
N ALA A 165 3.56 -4.13 -7.07
CA ALA A 165 4.29 -5.38 -6.99
C ALA A 165 4.10 -6.25 -8.25
N PHE A 166 2.99 -6.11 -8.98
CA PHE A 166 2.75 -6.80 -10.25
C PHE A 166 3.58 -6.26 -11.41
N ALA A 167 4.02 -5.00 -11.32
CA ALA A 167 4.79 -4.31 -12.35
C ALA A 167 6.32 -4.44 -12.18
N LYS A 168 6.78 -5.24 -11.22
CA LYS A 168 8.20 -5.53 -10.96
C LYS A 168 8.67 -6.78 -11.70
#